data_AF-A0A2D9Y453-F1
#
_entry.id   AF-A0A2D9Y453-F1
#
_cell.length_a   1.000
_cell.length_b   1.000
_cell.length_c   1.000
_cell.angle_alpha   90.00
_cell.angle_beta   90.00
_cell.angle_gamma   90.00
#
_symmetry.space_group_name_H-M   'P 1'
#
loop_
_entity.id
_entity.type
_entity.pdbx_description
1 polymer ?
#
loop_
_entity_poly.entity_id
_entity_poly.type
_entity_poly.pdbx_seq_one_letter_code
_entity_poly.pdbx_strand_id
1 'polypeptide(L)'
;MNTHTLTNRLMKIILHHKVAIIIIGLIFVSLSNTINAQLTVPFTPRATVNDVRGNLIMAGNDIVGALIQSGSNSYRNPNNAYNGNQNNGNYVTAFIDIDGDPTTFSSSSADLNAPRNECSRLVYAGLYWSANYYMQRSQSPRNYSDAELGSGNDTNVNLTINNGPLAEEYNVRYSEFSTDNSDVRLNPVTSYLVLAQPVNGCGITNGAQLAGNIAVVRAGGSCSLREKVVNAQNAGAVGVVIVNNNGLMPRLTGNGPAINIPAVSMGNDDINCRTVTGGDLVTLMQSNTEVILATLSTEGNPILTGLPTSDPRKQGPADFRNVKLKLPNNTNYIDITASSVVFDGYRDTPTNPLGTVANDEVPYVCYADITNVLDPNNYFGTYTVADMNATHGFTSGSDGACGGWFIVAIYEDPLDTSKYISTSDGFAQIFSGGAPVNFDYSGFQTLGGNEPIQVRYGVSSL
;
A
#
# COMPACT_ATOMS: atom_id res chain seq x y z
N MET A 1 49.84 -63.33 -24.51
CA MET A 1 48.71 -62.39 -24.77
C MET A 1 48.81 -61.25 -23.77
N ASN A 2 48.98 -60.02 -24.26
CA ASN A 2 49.46 -58.86 -23.51
C ASN A 2 48.51 -58.41 -22.39
N THR A 3 49.03 -58.35 -21.16
CA THR A 3 48.39 -57.73 -19.98
C THR A 3 48.01 -56.27 -20.19
N HIS A 4 48.69 -55.55 -21.10
CA HIS A 4 48.36 -54.17 -21.50
C HIS A 4 47.00 -53.99 -22.21
N THR A 5 46.42 -55.05 -22.78
CA THR A 5 45.13 -54.96 -23.50
C THR A 5 43.91 -55.13 -22.59
N LEU A 6 44.05 -55.81 -21.45
CA LEU A 6 42.98 -56.03 -20.46
C LEU A 6 42.75 -54.78 -19.58
N THR A 7 43.82 -54.12 -19.15
CA THR A 7 43.73 -52.87 -18.36
C THR A 7 43.06 -51.74 -19.13
N ASN A 8 43.38 -51.59 -20.42
CA ASN A 8 42.74 -50.58 -21.27
C ASN A 8 41.25 -50.85 -21.54
N ARG A 9 40.83 -52.12 -21.62
CA ARG A 9 39.41 -52.48 -21.76
C ARG A 9 38.63 -52.24 -20.46
N LEU A 10 39.17 -52.61 -19.29
CA LEU A 10 38.52 -52.34 -18.00
C LEU A 10 38.37 -50.84 -17.74
N MET A 11 39.42 -50.06 -18.03
CA MET A 11 39.42 -48.61 -17.80
C MET A 11 38.44 -47.88 -18.72
N LYS A 12 38.26 -48.34 -19.97
CA LYS A 12 37.20 -47.86 -20.86
C LYS A 12 35.80 -48.20 -20.33
N ILE A 13 35.55 -49.42 -19.84
CA ILE A 13 34.24 -49.81 -19.31
C ILE A 13 33.86 -48.97 -18.08
N ILE A 14 34.81 -48.75 -17.16
CA ILE A 14 34.62 -47.91 -15.97
C ILE A 14 34.36 -46.45 -16.36
N LEU A 15 35.05 -45.92 -17.38
CA LEU A 15 34.85 -44.57 -17.87
C LEU A 15 33.46 -44.41 -18.53
N HIS A 16 33.00 -45.38 -19.32
CA HIS A 16 31.66 -45.34 -19.94
C HIS A 16 30.55 -45.42 -18.88
N HIS A 17 30.72 -46.21 -17.80
CA HIS A 17 29.75 -46.26 -16.71
C HIS A 17 29.71 -44.96 -15.88
N LYS A 18 30.87 -44.34 -15.62
CA LYS A 18 30.93 -43.03 -14.93
C LYS A 18 30.29 -41.92 -15.76
N VAL A 19 30.53 -41.91 -17.08
CA VAL A 19 29.91 -40.94 -18.00
C VAL A 19 28.40 -41.17 -18.11
N ALA A 20 27.94 -42.43 -18.16
CA ALA A 20 26.51 -42.75 -18.17
C ALA A 20 25.79 -42.33 -16.86
N ILE A 21 26.42 -42.52 -15.70
CA ILE A 21 25.87 -42.07 -14.41
C ILE A 21 25.82 -40.54 -14.31
N ILE A 22 26.84 -39.83 -14.82
CA ILE A 22 26.84 -38.37 -14.88
C ILE A 22 25.74 -37.85 -15.83
N ILE A 23 25.53 -38.50 -16.98
CA ILE A 23 24.48 -38.12 -17.93
C ILE A 23 23.08 -38.40 -17.35
N ILE A 24 22.87 -39.53 -16.67
CA ILE A 24 21.59 -39.84 -15.98
C ILE A 24 21.35 -38.85 -14.83
N GLY A 25 22.39 -38.46 -14.08
CA GLY A 25 22.32 -37.43 -13.05
C GLY A 25 21.97 -36.04 -13.63
N LEU A 26 22.57 -35.66 -14.75
CA LEU A 26 22.27 -34.39 -15.45
C LEU A 26 20.84 -34.38 -16.05
N ILE A 27 20.36 -35.52 -16.56
CA ILE A 27 18.99 -35.67 -17.06
C ILE A 27 17.97 -35.58 -15.92
N PHE A 28 18.27 -36.17 -14.75
CA PHE A 28 17.42 -36.05 -13.55
C PHE A 28 17.39 -34.62 -12.98
N VAL A 29 18.51 -33.88 -13.03
CA VAL A 29 18.54 -32.48 -12.62
C VAL A 29 17.74 -31.60 -13.60
N SER A 30 17.78 -31.89 -14.91
CA SER A 30 17.04 -31.13 -15.92
C SER A 30 15.52 -31.38 -15.94
N LEU A 31 15.03 -32.46 -15.34
CA LEU A 31 13.60 -32.80 -15.26
C LEU A 31 12.92 -32.33 -13.96
N SER A 32 13.67 -31.68 -13.06
CA SER A 32 13.15 -31.21 -11.76
C SER A 32 12.74 -29.73 -11.72
N ASN A 33 12.83 -29.01 -12.85
CA ASN A 33 12.39 -27.62 -12.94
C ASN A 33 10.97 -27.51 -13.53
N THR A 34 10.01 -28.21 -12.94
CA THR A 34 8.64 -27.70 -12.96
C THR A 34 8.51 -26.76 -11.78
N ILE A 35 8.71 -25.46 -12.02
CA ILE A 35 8.25 -24.42 -11.09
C ILE A 35 6.73 -24.48 -11.15
N ASN A 36 6.13 -25.39 -10.38
CA ASN A 36 4.71 -25.30 -10.09
C ASN A 36 4.54 -24.00 -9.28
N ALA A 37 3.67 -23.11 -9.75
CA ALA A 37 3.28 -21.96 -8.95
C ALA A 37 2.56 -22.50 -7.70
N GLN A 38 3.29 -22.52 -6.58
CA GLN A 38 2.81 -22.97 -5.28
C GLN A 38 2.20 -21.79 -4.54
N LEU A 39 1.25 -22.04 -3.64
CA LEU A 39 0.80 -21.05 -2.67
C LEU A 39 1.99 -20.44 -1.95
N THR A 40 2.07 -19.11 -1.92
CA THR A 40 3.09 -18.40 -1.14
C THR A 40 2.78 -18.53 0.35
N VAL A 41 1.50 -18.44 0.72
CA VAL A 41 1.00 -18.70 2.07
C VAL A 41 -0.13 -19.74 1.97
N PRO A 42 0.03 -20.95 2.55
CA PRO A 42 -1.00 -21.97 2.55
C PRO A 42 -2.31 -21.51 3.20
N PHE A 43 -3.44 -22.10 2.79
CA PHE A 43 -4.72 -21.79 3.42
C PHE A 43 -4.78 -22.29 4.87
N THR A 44 -5.07 -21.40 5.81
CA THR A 44 -5.23 -21.71 7.23
C THR A 44 -6.63 -21.40 7.73
N PRO A 45 -7.27 -22.28 8.54
CA PRO A 45 -8.58 -22.00 9.12
C PRO A 45 -8.59 -20.76 10.03
N ARG A 46 -9.67 -19.96 9.94
CA ARG A 46 -9.90 -18.74 10.73
C ARG A 46 -10.99 -18.90 11.76
N ALA A 47 -12.19 -19.29 11.31
CA ALA A 47 -13.31 -19.54 12.19
C ALA A 47 -14.02 -20.83 11.79
N THR A 48 -14.61 -21.50 12.77
CA THR A 48 -15.52 -22.62 12.56
C THR A 48 -16.75 -22.38 13.41
N VAL A 49 -17.92 -22.36 12.76
CA VAL A 49 -19.22 -22.23 13.41
C VAL A 49 -20.00 -23.51 13.13
N ASN A 50 -20.31 -24.22 14.22
CA ASN A 50 -21.04 -25.48 14.18
C ASN A 50 -22.53 -25.24 14.32
N ASP A 51 -23.32 -26.10 13.67
CA ASP A 51 -24.78 -26.14 13.76
C ASP A 51 -25.51 -24.81 13.44
N VAL A 52 -24.86 -23.88 12.72
CA VAL A 52 -25.44 -22.58 12.37
C VAL A 52 -26.49 -22.71 11.29
N ARG A 53 -27.67 -22.14 11.52
CA ARG A 53 -28.74 -22.06 10.53
C ARG A 53 -28.55 -20.85 9.63
N GLY A 54 -27.63 -20.91 8.67
CA GLY A 54 -27.40 -19.76 7.80
C GLY A 54 -26.37 -20.01 6.73
N ASN A 55 -25.69 -18.95 6.28
CA ASN A 55 -24.69 -19.04 5.22
C ASN A 55 -23.61 -17.98 5.37
N LEU A 56 -22.63 -18.05 4.46
CA LEU A 56 -21.62 -17.02 4.30
C LEU A 56 -22.15 -15.91 3.38
N ILE A 57 -21.92 -14.67 3.79
CA ILE A 57 -22.15 -13.45 3.00
C ILE A 57 -20.86 -12.62 2.96
N MET A 58 -20.71 -11.82 1.91
CA MET A 58 -19.56 -10.93 1.74
C MET A 58 -20.01 -9.56 1.24
N ALA A 59 -19.28 -8.54 1.63
CA ALA A 59 -19.39 -7.17 1.10
C ALA A 59 -18.00 -6.55 1.09
N GLY A 60 -17.70 -5.68 0.13
CA GLY A 60 -16.41 -5.05 0.02
C GLY A 60 -16.40 -3.95 -1.03
N ASN A 61 -15.38 -3.10 -0.99
CA ASN A 61 -15.19 -2.01 -1.93
C ASN A 61 -13.70 -1.67 -2.08
N ASP A 62 -13.39 -0.92 -3.14
CA ASP A 62 -12.07 -0.38 -3.40
C ASP A 62 -11.80 0.85 -2.50
N ILE A 63 -10.53 1.14 -2.22
CA ILE A 63 -10.11 2.37 -1.54
C ILE A 63 -9.33 3.32 -2.46
N VAL A 64 -8.91 2.85 -3.64
CA VAL A 64 -8.21 3.64 -4.65
C VAL A 64 -9.07 3.81 -5.90
N GLY A 65 -9.15 5.04 -6.39
CA GLY A 65 -9.93 5.40 -7.57
C GLY A 65 -9.04 5.97 -8.67
N ALA A 66 -9.50 5.84 -9.92
CA ALA A 66 -8.79 6.40 -11.07
C ALA A 66 -8.89 7.94 -11.05
N LEU A 67 -7.73 8.61 -11.06
CA LEU A 67 -7.65 10.07 -11.12
C LEU A 67 -7.45 10.54 -12.57
N ILE A 68 -6.43 10.03 -13.25
CA ILE A 68 -6.12 10.41 -14.63
C ILE A 68 -5.45 9.25 -15.36
N GLN A 69 -5.73 9.12 -16.66
CA GLN A 69 -5.04 8.17 -17.51
C GLN A 69 -3.67 8.73 -17.92
N SER A 70 -2.61 7.93 -17.86
CA SER A 70 -1.26 8.30 -18.29
C SER A 70 -1.28 8.88 -19.71
N GLY A 71 -0.71 10.09 -19.88
CA GLY A 71 -0.70 10.82 -21.15
C GLY A 71 -2.01 11.50 -21.54
N SER A 72 -3.03 11.46 -20.68
CA SER A 72 -4.31 12.17 -20.87
C SER A 72 -4.32 13.51 -20.15
N ASN A 73 -5.28 14.33 -20.55
CA ASN A 73 -5.62 15.62 -19.95
C ASN A 73 -7.00 15.59 -19.26
N SER A 74 -7.64 14.42 -19.23
CA SER A 74 -9.01 14.22 -18.72
C SER A 74 -8.99 13.59 -17.34
N TYR A 75 -9.39 14.37 -16.35
CA TYR A 75 -9.41 13.99 -14.93
C TYR A 75 -10.75 13.35 -14.60
N ARG A 76 -10.71 12.49 -13.59
CA ARG A 76 -11.85 11.79 -13.02
C ARG A 76 -11.85 12.09 -11.54
N ASN A 77 -13.05 12.14 -10.97
CA ASN A 77 -13.19 12.10 -9.53
C ASN A 77 -12.89 10.66 -9.07
N PRO A 78 -11.88 10.42 -8.21
CA PRO A 78 -11.56 9.09 -7.70
C PRO A 78 -12.76 8.41 -7.03
N ASN A 79 -13.68 9.20 -6.45
CA ASN A 79 -14.89 8.71 -5.78
C ASN A 79 -15.94 8.13 -6.73
N ASN A 80 -15.81 8.36 -8.03
CA ASN A 80 -16.73 7.82 -9.01
C ASN A 80 -16.38 6.37 -9.31
N ALA A 81 -17.40 5.49 -9.29
CA ALA A 81 -17.24 4.10 -9.66
C ALA A 81 -16.56 3.95 -11.04
N TYR A 82 -15.56 3.08 -11.11
CA TYR A 82 -14.89 2.70 -12.34
C TYR A 82 -15.35 1.32 -12.79
N ASN A 83 -16.07 1.27 -13.92
CA ASN A 83 -16.56 0.01 -14.51
C ASN A 83 -15.92 -0.26 -15.88
N GLY A 84 -14.68 0.22 -16.08
CA GLY A 84 -13.93 0.01 -17.32
C GLY A 84 -13.10 -1.26 -17.29
N ASN A 85 -12.56 -1.65 -18.45
CA ASN A 85 -11.74 -2.85 -18.62
C ASN A 85 -10.27 -2.51 -18.92
N GLN A 86 -9.80 -1.31 -18.56
CA GLN A 86 -8.43 -0.91 -18.84
C GLN A 86 -7.49 -1.42 -17.75
N ASN A 87 -6.21 -1.61 -18.11
CA ASN A 87 -5.15 -1.93 -17.15
C ASN A 87 -5.00 -0.76 -16.16
N ASN A 88 -5.02 -1.05 -14.85
CA ASN A 88 -4.83 -0.07 -13.78
C ASN A 88 -3.45 0.60 -13.83
N GLY A 89 -2.43 -0.05 -14.41
CA GLY A 89 -1.12 0.54 -14.67
C GLY A 89 -1.15 1.71 -15.66
N ASN A 90 -2.24 1.90 -16.39
CA ASN A 90 -2.43 3.07 -17.26
C ASN A 90 -3.01 4.28 -16.53
N TYR A 91 -3.24 4.21 -15.22
CA TYR A 91 -3.85 5.28 -14.45
C TYR A 91 -2.97 5.72 -13.30
N VAL A 92 -2.98 7.02 -13.05
CA VAL A 92 -2.69 7.58 -11.74
C VAL A 92 -3.93 7.38 -10.87
N THR A 93 -3.71 6.91 -9.65
CA THR A 93 -4.78 6.74 -8.66
C THR A 93 -4.63 7.71 -7.51
N ALA A 94 -5.76 7.95 -6.85
CA ALA A 94 -5.84 8.67 -5.58
C ALA A 94 -6.84 7.95 -4.66
N PHE A 95 -6.82 8.28 -3.37
CA PHE A 95 -7.75 7.73 -2.43
C PHE A 95 -9.19 8.14 -2.73
N ILE A 96 -10.08 7.17 -2.56
CA ILE A 96 -11.52 7.39 -2.48
C ILE A 96 -11.83 7.92 -1.08
N ASP A 97 -12.56 9.03 -1.01
CA ASP A 97 -13.11 9.60 0.23
C ASP A 97 -14.55 10.04 -0.03
N ILE A 98 -15.51 9.22 0.41
CA ILE A 98 -16.94 9.42 0.12
C ILE A 98 -17.70 10.14 1.24
N ASP A 99 -17.06 10.43 2.37
CA ASP A 99 -17.74 11.02 3.53
C ASP A 99 -17.17 12.36 4.00
N GLY A 100 -15.99 12.76 3.51
CA GLY A 100 -15.40 14.07 3.81
C GLY A 100 -15.13 14.26 5.31
N ASP A 101 -14.97 13.16 6.05
CA ASP A 101 -14.66 13.20 7.47
C ASP A 101 -13.22 13.73 7.63
N PRO A 102 -13.01 14.86 8.33
CA PRO A 102 -11.70 15.49 8.43
C PRO A 102 -10.72 14.70 9.31
N THR A 103 -11.12 13.55 9.84
CA THR A 103 -10.27 12.64 10.61
C THR A 103 -9.79 11.45 9.79
N THR A 104 -10.21 11.31 8.53
CA THR A 104 -9.84 10.21 7.64
C THR A 104 -9.34 10.72 6.29
N PHE A 105 -8.32 10.09 5.72
CA PHE A 105 -7.81 10.47 4.38
C PHE A 105 -8.46 9.70 3.23
N SER A 106 -9.18 8.63 3.56
CA SER A 106 -9.89 7.79 2.61
C SER A 106 -11.09 7.17 3.31
N SER A 107 -12.14 6.90 2.55
CA SER A 107 -13.31 6.17 3.01
C SER A 107 -14.05 5.56 1.82
N SER A 108 -14.44 4.30 1.94
CA SER A 108 -15.35 3.66 0.98
C SER A 108 -16.31 2.73 1.69
N SER A 109 -17.48 2.50 1.10
CA SER A 109 -18.57 1.77 1.76
C SER A 109 -19.12 0.62 0.92
N ALA A 110 -19.62 -0.41 1.59
CA ALA A 110 -20.38 -1.49 0.98
C ALA A 110 -21.53 -1.93 1.89
N ASP A 111 -22.64 -2.35 1.28
CA ASP A 111 -23.79 -2.87 2.02
C ASP A 111 -23.65 -4.37 2.26
N LEU A 112 -23.74 -4.78 3.52
CA LEU A 112 -23.78 -6.18 3.92
C LEU A 112 -25.22 -6.55 4.28
N ASN A 113 -25.79 -7.49 3.52
CA ASN A 113 -27.18 -7.94 3.68
C ASN A 113 -27.26 -9.47 3.73
N ALA A 114 -28.11 -9.99 4.62
CA ALA A 114 -28.61 -11.35 4.61
C ALA A 114 -29.93 -11.43 3.81
N PRO A 115 -30.40 -12.64 3.44
CA PRO A 115 -31.68 -12.80 2.76
C PRO A 115 -32.88 -12.23 3.54
N ARG A 116 -32.82 -12.22 4.88
CA ARG A 116 -33.83 -11.67 5.80
C ARG A 116 -33.14 -10.95 6.96
N ASN A 117 -32.73 -9.71 6.71
CA ASN A 117 -32.00 -8.89 7.69
C ASN A 117 -32.72 -8.78 9.05
N GLU A 118 -34.06 -8.72 9.03
CA GLU A 118 -34.92 -8.48 10.19
C GLU A 118 -34.97 -9.64 11.20
N CYS A 119 -34.60 -10.86 10.81
CA CYS A 119 -34.56 -12.02 11.70
C CYS A 119 -33.20 -12.72 11.71
N SER A 120 -32.22 -12.19 10.99
CA SER A 120 -30.86 -12.70 10.95
C SER A 120 -29.97 -11.99 11.97
N ARG A 121 -28.89 -12.64 12.38
CA ARG A 121 -27.80 -12.03 13.15
C ARG A 121 -26.45 -12.49 12.63
N LEU A 122 -25.41 -11.68 12.77
CA LEU A 122 -24.04 -12.14 12.47
C LEU A 122 -23.50 -12.92 13.68
N VAL A 123 -22.97 -14.11 13.42
CA VAL A 123 -22.30 -14.95 14.43
C VAL A 123 -20.78 -14.97 14.26
N TYR A 124 -20.29 -14.46 13.13
CA TYR A 124 -18.87 -14.23 12.85
C TYR A 124 -18.75 -13.16 11.76
N ALA A 125 -17.73 -12.30 11.87
CA ALA A 125 -17.32 -11.38 10.80
C ALA A 125 -15.81 -11.16 10.82
N GLY A 126 -15.15 -11.46 9.71
CA GLY A 126 -13.75 -11.15 9.46
C GLY A 126 -13.61 -10.01 8.47
N LEU A 127 -12.90 -8.95 8.84
CA LEU A 127 -12.52 -7.86 7.95
C LEU A 127 -11.14 -8.15 7.34
N TYR A 128 -11.07 -8.08 6.02
CA TYR A 128 -9.84 -8.20 5.25
C TYR A 128 -9.61 -6.90 4.49
N TRP A 129 -8.36 -6.50 4.36
CA TRP A 129 -7.96 -5.40 3.50
C TRP A 129 -6.58 -5.67 2.93
N SER A 130 -6.37 -5.18 1.71
CA SER A 130 -5.20 -5.54 0.94
C SER A 130 -4.93 -4.51 -0.14
N ALA A 131 -3.65 -4.17 -0.32
CA ALA A 131 -3.19 -3.28 -1.38
C ALA A 131 -1.74 -3.61 -1.76
N ASN A 132 -1.28 -3.07 -2.88
CA ASN A 132 0.15 -2.88 -3.12
C ASN A 132 0.64 -1.57 -2.46
N TYR A 133 1.90 -1.50 -2.01
CA TYR A 133 2.42 -0.26 -1.40
C TYR A 133 3.95 -0.11 -1.49
N TYR A 134 4.42 0.88 -2.22
CA TYR A 134 5.82 1.28 -2.26
C TYR A 134 6.01 2.78 -2.02
N MET A 135 7.08 3.13 -1.31
CA MET A 135 7.40 4.53 -0.99
C MET A 135 8.61 5.07 -1.74
N GLN A 136 9.39 4.22 -2.41
CA GLN A 136 10.64 4.64 -3.03
C GLN A 136 10.73 4.11 -4.46
N ARG A 137 11.19 4.98 -5.36
CA ARG A 137 11.22 4.71 -6.80
C ARG A 137 12.60 4.98 -7.41
N SER A 138 13.00 4.13 -8.34
CA SER A 138 14.24 4.12 -9.10
C SER A 138 14.10 4.98 -10.34
N GLN A 139 15.20 5.54 -10.83
CA GLN A 139 15.31 6.77 -11.65
C GLN A 139 15.57 8.05 -10.83
N SER A 140 16.17 7.89 -9.65
CA SER A 140 17.07 8.91 -9.11
C SER A 140 18.27 9.11 -10.06
N PRO A 141 18.63 10.35 -10.41
CA PRO A 141 19.77 10.63 -11.25
C PRO A 141 21.06 10.42 -10.46
N ARG A 142 22.04 9.83 -11.14
CA ARG A 142 23.31 9.40 -10.53
C ARG A 142 24.35 10.49 -10.37
N ASN A 143 24.18 11.70 -10.92
CA ASN A 143 25.09 12.85 -10.75
C ASN A 143 24.39 14.10 -11.30
N TYR A 144 24.59 15.26 -10.69
CA TYR A 144 24.24 16.54 -11.32
C TYR A 144 25.34 17.59 -11.16
N SER A 145 25.39 18.48 -12.14
CA SER A 145 26.22 19.68 -12.17
C SER A 145 25.34 20.94 -12.01
N ASP A 146 25.93 22.04 -11.53
CA ASP A 146 25.22 23.31 -11.29
C ASP A 146 24.51 23.89 -12.52
N ALA A 147 24.83 23.44 -13.73
CA ALA A 147 24.24 23.90 -14.99
C ALA A 147 22.83 23.33 -15.26
N GLU A 148 22.49 22.16 -14.71
CA GLU A 148 21.19 21.51 -14.93
C GLU A 148 20.09 22.13 -14.04
N LEU A 149 20.48 22.65 -12.87
CA LEU A 149 19.62 23.29 -11.85
C LEU A 149 19.04 24.66 -12.26
N GLY A 150 19.49 25.23 -13.38
CA GLY A 150 19.02 26.52 -13.91
C GLY A 150 18.00 26.40 -15.04
N SER A 151 17.66 25.18 -15.48
CA SER A 151 16.85 24.95 -16.68
C SER A 151 15.33 24.84 -16.43
N GLY A 152 14.89 24.79 -15.16
CA GLY A 152 13.48 24.60 -14.80
C GLY A 152 12.92 23.20 -15.07
N ASN A 153 13.74 22.30 -15.62
CA ASN A 153 13.42 20.90 -15.84
C ASN A 153 14.37 20.06 -14.98
N ASP A 154 13.80 19.28 -14.06
CA ASP A 154 14.38 18.11 -13.38
C ASP A 154 14.34 18.21 -11.86
N THR A 155 13.24 17.75 -11.29
CA THR A 155 13.19 17.28 -9.92
C THR A 155 12.54 15.89 -9.91
N ASN A 156 13.34 14.83 -9.96
CA ASN A 156 12.83 13.44 -9.81
C ASN A 156 12.33 13.14 -8.37
N VAL A 157 11.94 14.20 -7.66
CA VAL A 157 11.35 14.22 -6.33
C VAL A 157 10.00 14.88 -6.49
N ASN A 158 8.99 14.25 -5.91
CA ASN A 158 7.63 14.70 -5.97
C ASN A 158 7.05 14.89 -4.57
N LEU A 159 6.07 15.78 -4.51
CA LEU A 159 5.05 15.78 -3.46
C LEU A 159 3.80 15.19 -4.09
N THR A 160 3.43 13.98 -3.69
CA THR A 160 2.14 13.40 -4.07
C THR A 160 1.13 13.73 -2.99
N ILE A 161 0.09 14.51 -3.30
CA ILE A 161 -1.08 14.61 -2.43
C ILE A 161 -2.01 13.45 -2.78
N ASN A 162 -2.38 12.65 -1.79
CA ASN A 162 -2.97 11.33 -2.02
C ASN A 162 -4.51 11.36 -2.02
N ASN A 163 -5.14 12.44 -1.56
CA ASN A 163 -6.58 12.50 -1.35
C ASN A 163 -7.17 13.91 -1.57
N GLY A 164 -8.50 13.94 -1.66
CA GLY A 164 -9.27 15.17 -1.77
C GLY A 164 -9.12 15.90 -3.12
N PRO A 165 -9.63 17.14 -3.22
CA PRO A 165 -9.62 17.92 -4.47
C PRO A 165 -8.22 18.31 -4.97
N LEU A 166 -7.21 18.17 -4.12
CA LEU A 166 -5.79 18.46 -4.42
C LEU A 166 -5.00 17.21 -4.78
N ALA A 167 -5.64 16.03 -4.90
CA ALA A 167 -4.94 14.80 -5.21
C ALA A 167 -4.27 14.89 -6.59
N GLU A 168 -2.94 14.94 -6.61
CA GLU A 168 -2.07 14.99 -7.79
C GLU A 168 -0.60 14.84 -7.35
N GLU A 169 0.28 14.72 -8.34
CA GLU A 169 1.73 14.80 -8.15
C GLU A 169 2.24 16.21 -8.48
N TYR A 170 2.97 16.81 -7.54
CA TYR A 170 3.53 18.15 -7.68
C TYR A 170 5.06 18.08 -7.77
N ASN A 171 5.61 18.82 -8.72
CA ASN A 171 7.05 19.00 -8.85
C ASN A 171 7.59 19.79 -7.66
N VAL A 172 8.62 19.27 -7.02
CA VAL A 172 9.26 19.94 -5.87
C VAL A 172 10.76 19.81 -5.94
N ARG A 173 11.48 20.86 -5.55
CA ARG A 173 12.93 20.82 -5.47
C ARG A 173 13.40 20.14 -4.19
N TYR A 174 14.31 19.17 -4.33
CA TYR A 174 14.97 18.51 -3.20
C TYR A 174 15.89 19.47 -2.42
N SER A 175 16.18 19.13 -1.16
CA SER A 175 17.12 19.90 -0.35
C SER A 175 18.58 19.66 -0.70
N GLU A 176 19.39 20.72 -0.67
CA GLU A 176 20.82 20.71 -1.01
C GLU A 176 21.67 21.04 0.23
N PHE A 177 21.18 20.63 1.41
CA PHE A 177 21.91 20.78 2.66
C PHE A 177 23.09 19.81 2.67
N SER A 178 24.30 20.31 2.37
CA SER A 178 25.51 19.49 2.34
C SER A 178 25.75 18.84 3.71
N THR A 179 26.02 17.53 3.73
CA THR A 179 26.38 16.70 4.91
C THR A 179 25.24 16.29 5.85
N ASP A 180 23.98 16.57 5.50
CA ASP A 180 22.79 16.18 6.26
C ASP A 180 22.16 14.86 5.74
N ASN A 181 21.46 14.11 6.60
CA ASN A 181 20.65 12.94 6.21
C ASN A 181 19.22 13.37 5.82
N SER A 182 19.07 14.55 5.21
CA SER A 182 17.80 15.20 4.88
C SER A 182 17.28 14.84 3.50
N ASP A 183 17.86 13.81 2.90
CA ASP A 183 17.59 13.43 1.52
C ASP A 183 16.35 12.56 1.44
N VAL A 184 15.30 13.06 0.79
CA VAL A 184 14.07 12.33 0.49
C VAL A 184 14.33 11.03 -0.27
N ARG A 185 15.44 10.95 -1.03
CA ARG A 185 15.87 9.72 -1.70
C ARG A 185 16.23 8.61 -0.72
N LEU A 186 16.64 8.95 0.50
CA LEU A 186 17.03 8.00 1.54
C LEU A 186 15.89 7.75 2.54
N ASN A 187 15.05 8.76 2.76
CA ASN A 187 13.98 8.74 3.75
C ASN A 187 12.68 9.30 3.14
N PRO A 188 12.01 8.57 2.22
CA PRO A 188 10.68 8.95 1.78
C PRO A 188 9.71 8.92 2.96
N VAL A 189 8.70 9.78 2.94
CA VAL A 189 7.75 9.90 4.06
C VAL A 189 6.33 10.08 3.54
N THR A 190 5.38 9.40 4.17
CA THR A 190 3.94 9.60 3.96
C THR A 190 3.32 9.98 5.30
N SER A 191 2.72 11.17 5.37
CA SER A 191 1.99 11.63 6.56
C SER A 191 1.10 12.83 6.21
N TYR A 192 0.35 13.35 7.17
CA TYR A 192 -0.49 14.52 6.94
C TYR A 192 0.34 15.78 6.70
N LEU A 193 -0.11 16.64 5.80
CA LEU A 193 0.38 18.01 5.68
C LEU A 193 -0.23 18.86 6.80
N VAL A 194 0.62 19.54 7.56
CA VAL A 194 0.19 20.44 8.63
C VAL A 194 0.88 21.79 8.48
N LEU A 195 0.10 22.86 8.47
CA LEU A 195 0.62 24.21 8.35
C LEU A 195 1.30 24.65 9.65
N ALA A 196 2.55 25.10 9.56
CA ALA A 196 3.26 25.66 10.71
C ALA A 196 2.57 26.92 11.26
N GLN A 197 2.70 27.15 12.57
CA GLN A 197 2.26 28.39 13.23
C GLN A 197 3.45 29.03 13.97
N PRO A 198 3.81 30.30 13.69
CA PRO A 198 3.34 31.10 12.56
C PRO A 198 3.76 30.43 11.24
N VAL A 199 3.03 30.73 10.16
CA VAL A 199 3.18 30.09 8.85
C VAL A 199 4.60 30.18 8.28
N ASN A 200 5.38 31.20 8.66
CA ASN A 200 6.77 31.34 8.23
C ASN A 200 7.75 30.42 8.99
N GLY A 201 7.34 29.67 10.02
CA GLY A 201 8.18 28.72 10.75
C GLY A 201 9.29 29.34 11.61
N CYS A 202 9.30 30.66 11.80
CA CYS A 202 10.28 31.35 12.65
C CYS A 202 9.84 31.32 14.13
N GLY A 203 9.88 30.12 14.70
CA GLY A 203 9.43 29.81 16.06
C GLY A 203 8.09 29.07 16.06
N ILE A 204 8.12 27.74 16.04
CA ILE A 204 6.91 26.90 15.97
C ILE A 204 6.15 26.93 17.31
N THR A 205 4.86 27.27 17.26
CA THR A 205 3.94 27.28 18.40
C THR A 205 2.96 26.09 18.39
N ASN A 206 2.74 25.46 17.24
CA ASN A 206 1.84 24.31 17.10
C ASN A 206 2.56 22.97 17.00
N GLY A 207 3.64 22.79 17.76
CA GLY A 207 4.48 21.59 17.67
C GLY A 207 3.73 20.27 17.90
N ALA A 208 2.71 20.25 18.77
CA ALA A 208 1.87 19.07 18.99
C ALA A 208 1.13 18.60 17.73
N GLN A 209 0.79 19.51 16.81
CA GLN A 209 0.15 19.18 15.53
C GLN A 209 1.18 18.77 14.46
N LEU A 210 2.39 19.32 14.52
CA LEU A 210 3.48 18.97 13.59
C LEU A 210 4.15 17.63 13.92
N ALA A 211 4.14 17.22 15.19
CA ALA A 211 4.76 15.98 15.61
C ALA A 211 4.22 14.77 14.83
N GLY A 212 5.09 14.06 14.11
CA GLY A 212 4.71 12.93 13.26
C GLY A 212 4.19 13.28 11.87
N ASN A 213 4.07 14.57 11.54
CA ASN A 213 3.47 15.07 10.29
C ASN A 213 4.47 15.84 9.43
N ILE A 214 4.10 16.09 8.17
CA ILE A 214 4.90 16.88 7.23
C ILE A 214 4.54 18.36 7.43
N ALA A 215 5.51 19.17 7.83
CA ALA A 215 5.31 20.59 8.05
C ALA A 215 5.28 21.36 6.73
N VAL A 216 4.23 22.15 6.51
CA VAL A 216 4.17 23.12 5.41
C VAL A 216 4.50 24.50 5.94
N VAL A 217 5.51 25.14 5.35
CA VAL A 217 6.09 26.41 5.85
C VAL A 217 6.23 27.41 4.71
N ARG A 218 5.87 28.67 4.93
CA ARG A 218 6.07 29.76 3.97
C ARG A 218 7.52 30.27 3.99
N ALA A 219 8.10 30.48 2.82
CA ALA A 219 9.35 31.20 2.66
C ALA A 219 9.25 32.68 3.12
N GLY A 220 10.39 33.31 3.45
CA GLY A 220 10.44 34.68 4.01
C GLY A 220 10.42 34.72 5.54
N GLY A 221 10.12 35.86 6.16
CA GLY A 221 10.20 36.03 7.62
C GLY A 221 11.62 36.31 8.13
N SER A 222 11.82 36.25 9.46
CA SER A 222 13.07 36.68 10.12
C SER A 222 14.16 35.60 10.21
N CYS A 223 13.83 34.34 9.94
CA CYS A 223 14.71 33.19 10.06
C CYS A 223 15.07 32.61 8.69
N SER A 224 16.24 31.98 8.59
CA SER A 224 16.72 31.36 7.35
C SER A 224 15.87 30.15 6.93
N LEU A 225 15.93 29.75 5.65
CA LEU A 225 15.24 28.53 5.18
C LEU A 225 15.69 27.27 5.93
N ARG A 226 17.00 27.15 6.22
CA ARG A 226 17.54 26.06 7.05
C ARG A 226 16.92 26.06 8.44
N GLU A 227 16.87 27.23 9.08
CA GLU A 227 16.32 27.38 10.42
C GLU A 227 14.84 27.00 10.50
N LYS A 228 14.06 27.25 9.44
CA LYS A 228 12.67 26.77 9.34
C LYS A 228 12.59 25.24 9.41
N VAL A 229 13.45 24.55 8.66
CA VAL A 229 13.50 23.08 8.65
C VAL A 229 13.93 22.56 10.02
N VAL A 230 14.96 23.17 10.63
CA VAL A 230 15.41 22.82 11.99
C VAL A 230 14.31 23.04 13.02
N ASN A 231 13.56 24.14 12.94
CA ASN A 231 12.45 24.42 13.85
C ASN A 231 11.32 23.39 13.72
N ALA A 232 10.94 23.02 12.49
CA ALA A 232 9.94 21.99 12.24
C ALA A 232 10.41 20.61 12.74
N GLN A 233 11.65 20.24 12.46
CA GLN A 233 12.26 19.00 12.97
C GLN A 233 12.25 18.95 14.50
N ASN A 234 12.66 20.04 15.16
CA ASN A 234 12.66 20.12 16.62
C ASN A 234 11.23 20.07 17.21
N ALA A 235 10.23 20.46 16.42
CA ALA A 235 8.81 20.29 16.76
C ALA A 235 8.28 18.88 16.48
N GLY A 236 9.12 17.95 15.99
CA GLY A 236 8.77 16.56 15.73
C GLY A 236 8.23 16.29 14.33
N ALA A 237 8.30 17.25 13.40
CA ALA A 237 7.92 17.00 12.01
C ALA A 237 8.78 15.91 11.39
N VAL A 238 8.18 15.08 10.52
CA VAL A 238 8.86 13.97 9.82
C VAL A 238 9.24 14.34 8.38
N GLY A 239 8.84 15.52 7.92
CA GLY A 239 9.23 16.09 6.64
C GLY A 239 8.86 17.57 6.57
N VAL A 240 9.41 18.31 5.60
CA VAL A 240 9.12 19.73 5.42
C VAL A 240 8.91 20.08 3.94
N VAL A 241 7.85 20.83 3.66
CA VAL A 241 7.59 21.49 2.38
C VAL A 241 7.67 23.00 2.57
N ILE A 242 8.66 23.64 1.94
CA ILE A 242 8.80 25.10 1.93
C ILE A 242 8.08 25.66 0.70
N VAL A 243 7.01 26.40 0.93
CA VAL A 243 6.21 27.04 -0.12
C VAL A 243 6.65 28.49 -0.29
N ASN A 244 7.07 28.84 -1.49
CA ASN A 244 7.49 30.18 -1.85
C ASN A 244 6.39 30.91 -2.63
N ASN A 245 6.18 32.20 -2.36
CA ASN A 245 5.03 32.95 -2.88
C ASN A 245 5.33 33.79 -4.13
N ASN A 246 6.55 33.71 -4.67
CA ASN A 246 6.98 34.47 -5.84
C ASN A 246 7.16 33.62 -7.11
N GLY A 247 6.66 32.38 -7.11
CA GLY A 247 6.70 31.45 -8.24
C GLY A 247 8.04 30.74 -8.48
N LEU A 248 8.99 30.84 -7.54
CA LEU A 248 10.29 30.18 -7.67
C LEU A 248 10.44 29.07 -6.64
N MET A 249 11.11 27.98 -6.99
CA MET A 249 11.55 26.95 -6.04
C MET A 249 12.90 27.34 -5.40
N PRO A 250 12.93 27.85 -4.15
CA PRO A 250 14.16 28.33 -3.54
C PRO A 250 15.16 27.20 -3.26
N ARG A 251 16.46 27.48 -3.44
CA ARG A 251 17.51 26.54 -3.01
C ARG A 251 17.51 26.40 -1.49
N LEU A 252 17.36 25.16 -1.02
CA LEU A 252 17.50 24.82 0.39
C LEU A 252 18.96 24.47 0.69
N THR A 253 19.76 25.48 1.02
CA THR A 253 21.20 25.34 1.31
C THR A 253 21.56 26.03 2.63
N GLY A 254 22.83 25.90 3.04
CA GLY A 254 23.39 26.58 4.20
C GLY A 254 23.88 25.62 5.30
N ASN A 255 24.75 26.13 6.17
CA ASN A 255 25.35 25.39 7.27
C ASN A 255 24.57 25.61 8.58
N GLY A 256 24.64 24.66 9.51
CA GLY A 256 24.00 24.80 10.83
C GLY A 256 23.73 23.45 11.51
N PRO A 257 22.81 23.40 12.49
CA PRO A 257 22.39 22.17 13.17
C PRO A 257 21.93 21.10 12.17
N ALA A 258 22.26 19.84 12.42
CA ALA A 258 21.99 18.73 11.50
C ALA A 258 20.50 18.55 11.19
N ILE A 259 20.18 18.25 9.93
CA ILE A 259 18.83 17.94 9.46
C ILE A 259 18.77 16.46 9.08
N ASN A 260 17.79 15.75 9.64
CA ASN A 260 17.60 14.30 9.51
C ASN A 260 16.21 13.94 8.96
N ILE A 261 15.44 14.94 8.53
CA ILE A 261 14.13 14.76 7.91
C ILE A 261 14.16 15.25 6.46
N PRO A 262 13.41 14.61 5.55
CA PRO A 262 13.27 15.07 4.18
C PRO A 262 12.73 16.50 4.12
N ALA A 263 13.37 17.34 3.31
CA ALA A 263 12.93 18.71 3.06
C ALA A 263 12.92 19.00 1.55
N VAL A 264 11.85 19.64 1.10
CA VAL A 264 11.67 20.07 -0.29
C VAL A 264 11.16 21.50 -0.34
N SER A 265 11.28 22.14 -1.49
CA SER A 265 10.70 23.45 -1.75
C SER A 265 9.86 23.47 -3.02
N MET A 266 8.82 24.28 -3.03
CA MET A 266 7.96 24.49 -4.19
C MET A 266 7.64 25.98 -4.37
N GLY A 267 7.43 26.41 -5.62
CA GLY A 267 6.78 27.66 -5.94
C GLY A 267 5.28 27.56 -5.69
N ASN A 268 4.59 28.70 -5.60
CA ASN A 268 3.14 28.71 -5.48
C ASN A 268 2.46 28.38 -6.83
N ASP A 269 3.06 28.78 -7.94
CA ASP A 269 2.63 28.39 -9.29
C ASP A 269 2.80 26.89 -9.58
N ASP A 270 3.60 26.17 -8.79
CA ASP A 270 3.73 24.72 -8.88
C ASP A 270 2.53 23.95 -8.30
N ILE A 271 1.59 24.62 -7.61
CA ILE A 271 0.32 24.02 -7.15
C ILE A 271 -0.80 24.20 -8.17
N ASN A 272 -0.46 24.64 -9.38
CA ASN A 272 -1.40 24.61 -10.49
C ASN A 272 -1.75 23.16 -10.84
N CYS A 273 -2.69 22.57 -10.10
CA CYS A 273 -3.39 21.37 -10.50
C CYS A 273 -4.48 21.74 -11.51
N ARG A 274 -5.00 20.77 -12.25
CA ARG A 274 -5.99 21.08 -13.30
C ARG A 274 -7.28 21.71 -12.80
N THR A 275 -7.62 21.54 -11.52
CA THR A 275 -8.81 22.11 -10.85
C THR A 275 -8.53 23.44 -10.14
N VAL A 276 -7.26 23.81 -9.92
CA VAL A 276 -6.86 25.05 -9.23
C VAL A 276 -5.85 25.82 -10.09
N THR A 277 -6.30 26.93 -10.69
CA THR A 277 -5.43 27.85 -11.43
C THR A 277 -4.94 28.97 -10.53
N GLY A 278 -3.63 29.21 -10.48
CA GLY A 278 -3.01 30.23 -9.63
C GLY A 278 -3.06 29.89 -8.14
N GLY A 279 -3.01 28.59 -7.83
CA GLY A 279 -3.10 28.09 -6.46
C GLY A 279 -1.90 28.49 -5.60
N ASP A 280 -2.04 28.33 -4.30
CA ASP A 280 -0.95 28.42 -3.33
C ASP A 280 -1.27 27.40 -2.25
N LEU A 281 -0.42 26.40 -2.04
CA LEU A 281 -0.68 25.28 -1.14
C LEU A 281 -1.03 25.78 0.25
N VAL A 282 -0.34 26.82 0.73
CA VAL A 282 -0.65 27.40 2.04
C VAL A 282 -2.07 27.97 2.06
N THR A 283 -2.49 28.67 1.01
CA THR A 283 -3.84 29.25 0.93
C THR A 283 -4.89 28.15 0.80
N LEU A 284 -4.63 27.13 -0.02
CA LEU A 284 -5.53 25.99 -0.21
C LEU A 284 -5.71 25.18 1.06
N MET A 285 -4.61 24.90 1.77
CA MET A 285 -4.64 24.23 3.08
C MET A 285 -5.42 25.05 4.12
N GLN A 286 -5.31 26.38 4.11
CA GLN A 286 -6.09 27.24 5.01
C GLN A 286 -7.59 27.21 4.72
N SER A 287 -7.98 26.96 3.46
CA SER A 287 -9.38 26.82 3.06
C SER A 287 -9.89 25.37 3.13
N ASN A 288 -9.01 24.39 3.29
CA ASN A 288 -9.39 22.98 3.34
C ASN A 288 -9.81 22.59 4.76
N THR A 289 -10.93 21.87 4.85
CA THR A 289 -11.41 21.28 6.10
C THR A 289 -10.99 19.82 6.25
N GLU A 290 -10.68 19.13 5.14
CA GLU A 290 -10.25 17.73 5.12
C GLU A 290 -8.78 17.60 5.52
N VAL A 291 -8.41 16.44 6.07
CA VAL A 291 -6.99 16.08 6.21
C VAL A 291 -6.36 15.88 4.83
N ILE A 292 -5.11 16.28 4.69
CA ILE A 292 -4.36 16.12 3.44
C ILE A 292 -3.24 15.14 3.70
N LEU A 293 -3.42 13.89 3.29
CA LEU A 293 -2.35 12.91 3.32
C LEU A 293 -1.45 13.11 2.12
N ALA A 294 -0.15 13.20 2.35
CA ALA A 294 0.81 13.38 1.27
C ALA A 294 2.04 12.51 1.44
N THR A 295 2.70 12.26 0.31
CA THR A 295 3.93 11.48 0.21
C THR A 295 5.03 12.35 -0.38
N LEU A 296 6.18 12.43 0.28
CA LEU A 296 7.42 12.93 -0.29
C LEU A 296 8.26 11.74 -0.74
N SER A 297 8.48 11.62 -2.04
CA SER A 297 9.18 10.47 -2.64
C SER A 297 9.98 10.88 -3.89
N THR A 298 10.52 9.88 -4.57
CA THR A 298 11.14 9.98 -5.90
C THR A 298 10.22 9.41 -6.97
N GLU A 299 10.49 9.77 -8.23
CA GLU A 299 9.80 9.21 -9.40
C GLU A 299 10.42 7.89 -9.91
N GLY A 300 9.65 7.17 -10.74
CA GLY A 300 10.08 6.01 -11.53
C GLY A 300 9.69 4.63 -10.97
N ASN A 301 10.48 3.57 -11.20
CA ASN A 301 10.04 2.19 -10.89
C ASN A 301 10.27 1.83 -9.42
N PRO A 302 9.38 1.07 -8.74
CA PRO A 302 9.58 0.67 -7.34
C PRO A 302 10.97 0.10 -7.05
N ILE A 303 11.58 0.53 -5.93
CA ILE A 303 12.81 -0.07 -5.43
C ILE A 303 12.45 -1.29 -4.58
N LEU A 304 12.97 -2.46 -4.94
CA LEU A 304 12.69 -3.72 -4.23
C LEU A 304 13.87 -4.24 -3.42
N THR A 305 15.06 -3.64 -3.56
CA THR A 305 16.30 -4.10 -2.92
C THR A 305 16.92 -2.99 -2.08
N GLY A 306 17.65 -3.34 -1.02
CA GLY A 306 18.29 -2.35 -0.15
C GLY A 306 17.30 -1.48 0.62
N LEU A 307 16.04 -1.92 0.75
CA LEU A 307 15.04 -1.22 1.55
C LEU A 307 15.47 -1.19 3.03
N PRO A 308 15.06 -0.17 3.80
CA PRO A 308 15.44 -0.04 5.20
C PRO A 308 14.93 -1.22 6.05
N THR A 309 15.63 -1.48 7.16
CA THR A 309 15.17 -2.46 8.17
C THR A 309 13.97 -1.93 8.95
N SER A 310 13.91 -0.62 9.19
CA SER A 310 12.69 0.06 9.65
C SER A 310 11.73 0.24 8.49
N ASP A 311 10.66 -0.54 8.48
CA ASP A 311 9.62 -0.48 7.44
C ASP A 311 8.81 0.82 7.58
N PRO A 312 8.95 1.78 6.65
CA PRO A 312 8.29 3.09 6.74
C PRO A 312 6.78 2.99 6.56
N ARG A 313 6.28 1.87 6.02
CA ARG A 313 4.85 1.59 5.84
C ARG A 313 4.14 1.26 7.17
N LYS A 314 4.92 1.07 8.24
CA LYS A 314 4.47 0.73 9.60
C LYS A 314 4.47 1.95 10.54
N GLN A 315 4.38 3.16 9.98
CA GLN A 315 4.50 4.42 10.72
C GLN A 315 3.45 5.44 10.29
N GLY A 316 3.06 6.31 11.22
CA GLY A 316 2.19 7.45 10.95
C GLY A 316 0.72 7.07 10.74
N PRO A 317 -0.07 7.98 10.17
CA PRO A 317 -1.52 7.77 9.97
C PRO A 317 -1.86 6.69 8.93
N ALA A 318 -0.90 6.29 8.10
CA ALA A 318 -1.08 5.30 7.03
C ALA A 318 -0.35 3.98 7.33
N ASP A 319 -0.31 3.53 8.58
CA ASP A 319 0.19 2.18 8.90
C ASP A 319 -0.74 1.14 8.25
N PHE A 320 -0.21 0.33 7.33
CA PHE A 320 -1.03 -0.63 6.56
C PHE A 320 -1.75 -1.68 7.41
N ARG A 321 -1.36 -1.83 8.68
CA ARG A 321 -1.98 -2.76 9.63
C ARG A 321 -3.18 -2.16 10.35
N ASN A 322 -3.47 -0.88 10.13
CA ASN A 322 -4.58 -0.19 10.77
C ASN A 322 -5.55 0.32 9.70
N VAL A 323 -6.84 0.24 10.02
CA VAL A 323 -7.93 0.86 9.29
C VAL A 323 -8.94 1.39 10.29
N LYS A 324 -9.86 2.22 9.83
CA LYS A 324 -11.04 2.63 10.61
C LYS A 324 -12.29 1.99 10.05
N LEU A 325 -13.19 1.56 10.93
CA LEU A 325 -14.45 0.92 10.59
C LEU A 325 -15.63 1.73 11.15
N LYS A 326 -16.59 2.07 10.29
CA LYS A 326 -17.89 2.62 10.67
C LYS A 326 -18.95 1.56 10.40
N LEU A 327 -19.69 1.20 11.44
CA LEU A 327 -20.76 0.20 11.39
C LEU A 327 -22.06 0.79 10.83
N PRO A 328 -23.03 -0.03 10.40
CA PRO A 328 -24.34 0.43 10.00
C PRO A 328 -24.99 1.32 11.06
N ASN A 329 -25.58 2.43 10.64
CA ASN A 329 -26.27 3.41 11.48
C ASN A 329 -25.40 4.14 12.53
N ASN A 330 -24.08 3.92 12.55
CA ASN A 330 -23.16 4.65 13.41
C ASN A 330 -22.58 5.88 12.72
N THR A 331 -22.32 6.93 13.50
CA THR A 331 -21.68 8.16 13.02
C THR A 331 -20.18 8.18 13.22
N ASN A 332 -19.66 7.36 14.15
CA ASN A 332 -18.25 7.39 14.56
C ASN A 332 -17.50 6.18 14.01
N TYR A 333 -16.24 6.40 13.66
CA TYR A 333 -15.28 5.35 13.34
C TYR A 333 -14.77 4.64 14.58
N ILE A 334 -14.43 3.36 14.41
CA ILE A 334 -13.73 2.49 15.36
C ILE A 334 -12.38 2.16 14.76
N ASP A 335 -11.30 2.33 15.51
CA ASP A 335 -9.96 1.91 15.07
C ASP A 335 -9.86 0.38 15.08
N ILE A 336 -9.44 -0.19 13.95
CA ILE A 336 -9.23 -1.64 13.78
C ILE A 336 -7.76 -1.87 13.43
N THR A 337 -7.08 -2.64 14.27
CA THR A 337 -5.73 -3.15 14.00
C THR A 337 -5.81 -4.61 13.55
N ALA A 338 -5.02 -4.97 12.53
CA ALA A 338 -4.91 -6.33 12.04
C ALA A 338 -4.57 -7.29 13.18
N SER A 339 -5.43 -8.31 13.37
CA SER A 339 -5.13 -9.45 14.24
C SER A 339 -4.02 -10.33 13.65
N SER A 340 -3.89 -10.34 12.32
CA SER A 340 -2.78 -10.98 11.62
C SER A 340 -2.53 -10.34 10.26
N VAL A 341 -1.27 -10.39 9.81
CA VAL A 341 -0.89 -10.08 8.43
C VAL A 341 -0.77 -11.42 7.69
N VAL A 342 -1.72 -11.68 6.78
CA VAL A 342 -1.79 -12.91 5.97
C VAL A 342 -0.60 -12.97 5.00
N PHE A 343 -0.28 -11.84 4.39
CA PHE A 343 0.88 -11.69 3.52
C PHE A 343 1.49 -10.28 3.67
N ASP A 344 2.81 -10.19 3.66
CA ASP A 344 3.56 -8.94 3.65
C ASP A 344 4.72 -9.10 2.67
N GLY A 345 4.63 -8.47 1.52
CA GLY A 345 5.65 -8.55 0.46
C GLY A 345 6.93 -7.78 0.76
N TYR A 346 7.09 -7.16 1.92
CA TYR A 346 8.31 -6.41 2.24
C TYR A 346 9.49 -7.31 2.58
N ARG A 347 10.70 -6.76 2.53
CA ARG A 347 11.91 -7.52 2.81
C ARG A 347 11.92 -8.07 4.25
N ASP A 348 12.50 -9.24 4.41
CA ASP A 348 12.69 -9.96 5.67
C ASP A 348 11.41 -10.23 6.48
N THR A 349 10.23 -10.18 5.83
CA THR A 349 8.98 -10.55 6.49
C THR A 349 8.82 -12.08 6.50
N PRO A 350 8.11 -12.67 7.48
CA PRO A 350 7.94 -14.12 7.55
C PRO A 350 7.22 -14.74 6.34
N THR A 351 6.42 -13.95 5.63
CA THR A 351 5.57 -14.40 4.52
C THR A 351 6.16 -14.09 3.15
N ASN A 352 7.20 -13.24 3.06
CA ASN A 352 7.89 -12.98 1.80
C ASN A 352 8.96 -14.05 1.50
N PRO A 353 8.81 -14.82 0.41
CA PRO A 353 9.77 -15.88 0.06
C PRO A 353 11.10 -15.35 -0.48
N LEU A 354 11.22 -14.05 -0.79
CA LEU A 354 12.39 -13.46 -1.43
C LEU A 354 13.47 -12.95 -0.45
N GLY A 355 13.25 -13.12 0.86
CA GLY A 355 14.21 -12.73 1.90
C GLY A 355 14.47 -11.22 1.89
N THR A 356 15.72 -10.81 1.65
CA THR A 356 16.14 -9.40 1.74
C THR A 356 15.61 -8.50 0.62
N VAL A 357 14.92 -9.09 -0.37
CA VAL A 357 14.30 -8.41 -1.51
C VAL A 357 12.80 -8.37 -1.29
N ALA A 358 12.15 -7.22 -1.50
CA ALA A 358 10.70 -7.14 -1.48
C ALA A 358 10.08 -7.80 -2.71
N ASN A 359 8.90 -8.39 -2.54
CA ASN A 359 8.05 -8.81 -3.63
C ASN A 359 7.68 -7.60 -4.51
N ASP A 360 7.46 -7.86 -5.80
CA ASP A 360 7.08 -6.82 -6.74
C ASP A 360 5.79 -6.14 -6.28
N GLU A 361 5.73 -4.82 -6.42
CA GLU A 361 4.68 -3.93 -5.87
C GLU A 361 4.46 -3.98 -4.35
N VAL A 362 5.17 -4.84 -3.63
CA VAL A 362 5.15 -5.00 -2.17
C VAL A 362 3.71 -5.18 -1.61
N PRO A 363 2.93 -6.17 -2.10
CA PRO A 363 1.55 -6.35 -1.67
C PRO A 363 1.48 -6.75 -0.20
N TYR A 364 0.39 -6.35 0.46
CA TYR A 364 0.08 -6.81 1.80
C TYR A 364 -1.38 -7.27 1.86
N VAL A 365 -1.66 -8.22 2.76
CA VAL A 365 -3.01 -8.67 3.09
C VAL A 365 -3.14 -8.74 4.60
N CYS A 366 -4.09 -7.99 5.14
CA CYS A 366 -4.37 -7.93 6.57
C CYS A 366 -5.74 -8.55 6.88
N TYR A 367 -5.87 -9.03 8.11
CA TYR A 367 -7.09 -9.62 8.64
C TYR A 367 -7.34 -9.16 10.08
N ALA A 368 -8.59 -8.86 10.40
CA ALA A 368 -9.08 -8.68 11.76
C ALA A 368 -10.41 -9.42 11.98
N ASP A 369 -10.55 -10.08 13.14
CA ASP A 369 -11.86 -10.56 13.60
C ASP A 369 -12.62 -9.38 14.22
N ILE A 370 -13.68 -8.95 13.55
CA ILE A 370 -14.51 -7.80 13.97
C ILE A 370 -15.80 -8.24 14.68
N THR A 371 -15.97 -9.53 14.97
CA THR A 371 -17.22 -10.08 15.54
C THR A 371 -17.62 -9.36 16.83
N ASN A 372 -16.66 -9.05 17.70
CA ASN A 372 -16.91 -8.44 19.00
C ASN A 372 -17.15 -6.92 18.94
N VAL A 373 -16.90 -6.26 17.81
CA VAL A 373 -17.15 -4.83 17.65
C VAL A 373 -18.50 -4.54 16.96
N LEU A 374 -19.16 -5.56 16.40
CA LEU A 374 -20.46 -5.40 15.75
C LEU A 374 -21.53 -4.88 16.71
N ASP A 375 -22.48 -4.10 16.19
CA ASP A 375 -23.69 -3.72 16.93
C ASP A 375 -24.71 -4.86 16.86
N PRO A 376 -25.04 -5.52 17.99
CA PRO A 376 -25.97 -6.64 17.99
C PRO A 376 -27.40 -6.27 17.59
N ASN A 377 -27.73 -4.98 17.50
CA ASN A 377 -29.03 -4.49 17.06
C ASN A 377 -29.05 -4.06 15.59
N ASN A 378 -27.87 -3.85 14.97
CA ASN A 378 -27.73 -3.26 13.64
C ASN A 378 -26.63 -3.96 12.82
N TYR A 379 -26.77 -5.27 12.64
CA TYR A 379 -25.79 -6.08 11.92
C TYR A 379 -25.69 -5.78 10.41
N PHE A 380 -26.77 -5.31 9.79
CA PHE A 380 -26.89 -5.22 8.34
C PHE A 380 -27.09 -3.78 7.89
N GLY A 381 -26.63 -3.49 6.67
CA GLY A 381 -26.60 -2.15 6.09
C GLY A 381 -25.19 -1.75 5.68
N THR A 382 -24.94 -0.45 5.66
CA THR A 382 -23.71 0.13 5.13
C THR A 382 -22.58 0.05 6.14
N TYR A 383 -21.50 -0.62 5.75
CA TYR A 383 -20.20 -0.58 6.43
C TYR A 383 -19.27 0.36 5.67
N THR A 384 -18.55 1.24 6.37
CA THR A 384 -17.52 2.10 5.77
C THR A 384 -16.16 1.72 6.35
N VAL A 385 -15.17 1.52 5.48
CA VAL A 385 -13.77 1.38 5.88
C VAL A 385 -12.99 2.60 5.42
N ALA A 386 -12.12 3.10 6.28
CA ALA A 386 -11.36 4.31 6.09
C ALA A 386 -9.89 4.13 6.52
N ASP A 387 -9.05 5.09 6.16
CA ASP A 387 -7.61 5.14 6.48
C ASP A 387 -6.82 3.89 6.06
N MET A 388 -7.25 3.21 4.99
CA MET A 388 -6.53 2.06 4.45
C MET A 388 -5.41 2.53 3.53
N ASN A 389 -4.18 2.08 3.76
CA ASN A 389 -3.01 2.53 3.01
C ASN A 389 -2.84 1.78 1.66
N ALA A 390 -2.52 2.45 0.56
CA ALA A 390 -2.36 1.82 -0.77
C ALA A 390 -1.31 2.54 -1.63
N THR A 391 -0.96 1.99 -2.80
CA THR A 391 -0.07 2.70 -3.73
C THR A 391 -0.82 3.89 -4.33
N HIS A 392 -0.09 4.99 -4.57
CA HIS A 392 -0.61 6.20 -5.20
C HIS A 392 0.30 6.68 -6.32
N GLY A 393 -0.21 7.63 -7.11
CA GLY A 393 0.59 8.30 -8.14
C GLY A 393 0.75 7.46 -9.40
N PHE A 394 1.66 7.87 -10.28
CA PHE A 394 2.00 7.10 -11.47
C PHE A 394 2.57 5.75 -11.06
N THR A 395 2.20 4.64 -11.68
CA THR A 395 2.94 3.37 -11.53
C THR A 395 4.00 3.19 -12.64
N SER A 396 4.75 2.09 -12.64
CA SER A 396 5.72 1.77 -13.71
C SER A 396 5.07 1.56 -15.09
N GLY A 397 3.73 1.54 -15.15
CA GLY A 397 2.95 1.25 -16.36
C GLY A 397 2.82 -0.25 -16.68
N SER A 398 3.61 -1.11 -16.05
CA SER A 398 3.49 -2.57 -16.20
C SER A 398 2.43 -3.12 -15.25
N ASP A 399 2.41 -2.60 -14.02
CA ASP A 399 1.46 -2.94 -12.96
C ASP A 399 0.86 -1.64 -12.40
N GLY A 400 -0.31 -1.72 -11.78
CA GLY A 400 -1.09 -0.55 -11.36
C GLY A 400 -1.42 -0.55 -9.88
N ALA A 401 -1.67 0.63 -9.32
CA ALA A 401 -2.12 0.74 -7.95
C ALA A 401 -3.44 -0.02 -7.74
N CYS A 402 -3.53 -0.75 -6.64
CA CYS A 402 -4.73 -1.45 -6.23
C CYS A 402 -4.87 -1.41 -4.71
N GLY A 403 -6.10 -1.52 -4.24
CA GLY A 403 -6.41 -1.50 -2.84
C GLY A 403 -7.89 -1.62 -2.59
N GLY A 404 -8.29 -2.57 -1.78
CA GLY A 404 -9.67 -2.74 -1.35
C GLY A 404 -9.81 -3.57 -0.08
N TRP A 405 -11.04 -3.61 0.42
CA TRP A 405 -11.39 -4.31 1.64
C TRP A 405 -12.65 -5.15 1.42
N PHE A 406 -12.82 -6.18 2.24
CA PHE A 406 -14.04 -6.98 2.27
C PHE A 406 -14.28 -7.56 3.65
N ILE A 407 -15.55 -7.69 4.00
CA ILE A 407 -16.04 -8.43 5.17
C ILE A 407 -16.50 -9.80 4.69
N VAL A 408 -16.00 -10.85 5.34
CA VAL A 408 -16.54 -12.21 5.25
C VAL A 408 -17.30 -12.49 6.53
N ALA A 409 -18.62 -12.66 6.43
CA ALA A 409 -19.47 -12.88 7.59
C ALA A 409 -20.30 -14.15 7.49
N ILE A 410 -20.59 -14.74 8.64
CA ILE A 410 -21.54 -15.85 8.78
C ILE A 410 -22.76 -15.30 9.50
N TYR A 411 -23.92 -15.39 8.85
CA TYR A 411 -25.19 -15.05 9.49
C TYR A 411 -25.88 -16.32 10.01
N GLU A 412 -26.71 -16.15 11.04
CA GLU A 412 -27.68 -17.12 11.50
C GLU A 412 -29.09 -16.56 11.26
N ASP A 413 -29.95 -17.36 10.66
CA ASP A 413 -31.34 -17.10 10.30
C ASP A 413 -32.20 -18.31 10.72
N PRO A 414 -33.21 -18.11 11.59
CA PRO A 414 -34.07 -19.20 12.08
C PRO A 414 -34.82 -19.98 11.00
N LEU A 415 -34.92 -19.48 9.78
CA LEU A 415 -35.63 -20.10 8.67
C LEU A 415 -34.69 -20.83 7.69
N ASP A 416 -33.37 -20.74 7.86
CA ASP A 416 -32.39 -21.46 7.04
C ASP A 416 -32.10 -22.88 7.57
N THR A 417 -31.37 -23.68 6.78
CA THR A 417 -30.89 -25.01 7.17
C THR A 417 -29.60 -24.93 7.99
N SER A 418 -29.46 -25.82 8.97
CA SER A 418 -28.24 -25.94 9.79
C SER A 418 -27.05 -26.44 8.96
N LYS A 419 -25.86 -25.88 9.19
CA LYS A 419 -24.62 -26.15 8.48
C LYS A 419 -23.42 -26.11 9.42
N TYR A 420 -22.36 -26.78 9.02
CA TYR A 420 -21.01 -26.56 9.53
C TYR A 420 -20.32 -25.60 8.57
N ILE A 421 -19.90 -24.43 9.06
CA ILE A 421 -19.26 -23.41 8.22
C ILE A 421 -17.87 -23.13 8.79
N SER A 422 -16.85 -23.24 7.95
CA SER A 422 -15.48 -22.86 8.26
C SER A 422 -14.96 -21.84 7.25
N THR A 423 -14.23 -20.85 7.73
CA THR A 423 -13.51 -19.88 6.90
C THR A 423 -12.02 -20.16 6.95
N SER A 424 -11.32 -19.95 5.85
CA SER A 424 -9.86 -20.04 5.77
C SER A 424 -9.33 -18.98 4.83
N ASP A 425 -8.10 -18.55 5.03
CA ASP A 425 -7.41 -17.61 4.15
C ASP A 425 -5.97 -18.06 3.86
N GLY A 426 -5.41 -17.52 2.78
CA GLY A 426 -4.06 -17.78 2.30
C GLY A 426 -3.66 -16.74 1.26
N PHE A 427 -2.50 -16.90 0.64
CA PHE A 427 -2.03 -15.99 -0.40
C PHE A 427 -1.33 -16.73 -1.53
N ALA A 428 -1.67 -16.35 -2.76
CA ALA A 428 -1.01 -16.80 -3.97
C ALA A 428 -0.81 -15.62 -4.90
N GLN A 429 0.40 -15.50 -5.45
CA GLN A 429 0.67 -14.55 -6.51
C GLN A 429 0.40 -15.22 -7.85
N ILE A 430 -0.40 -14.56 -8.70
CA ILE A 430 -0.69 -15.01 -10.06
C ILE A 430 -0.12 -14.00 -11.05
N PHE A 431 0.30 -14.48 -12.21
CA PHE A 431 0.85 -13.65 -13.27
C PHE A 431 0.05 -13.84 -14.56
N SER A 432 -0.09 -12.77 -15.34
CA SER A 432 -0.71 -12.85 -16.66
C SER A 432 0.04 -13.86 -17.55
N GLY A 433 -0.70 -14.79 -18.15
CA GLY A 433 -0.12 -15.88 -18.94
C GLY A 433 0.58 -16.98 -18.14
N GLY A 434 0.53 -16.93 -16.80
CA GLY A 434 1.06 -17.96 -15.91
C GLY A 434 0.27 -19.27 -15.98
N ALA A 435 0.89 -20.35 -15.50
CA ALA A 435 0.21 -21.63 -15.33
C ALA A 435 -0.88 -21.54 -14.24
N PRO A 436 -1.95 -22.36 -14.30
CA PRO A 436 -2.93 -22.43 -13.23
C PRO A 436 -2.28 -22.69 -11.87
N VAL A 437 -2.66 -21.91 -10.86
CA VAL A 437 -2.23 -22.12 -9.48
C VAL A 437 -3.22 -23.04 -8.78
N ASN A 438 -2.73 -24.18 -8.31
CA ASN A 438 -3.52 -25.09 -7.50
C ASN A 438 -3.37 -24.72 -6.02
N PHE A 439 -4.46 -24.84 -5.25
CA PHE A 439 -4.43 -24.71 -3.80
C PHE A 439 -5.19 -25.86 -3.16
N ASP A 440 -4.70 -26.30 -2.00
CA ASP A 440 -5.34 -27.35 -1.22
C ASP A 440 -6.22 -26.72 -0.13
N TYR A 441 -7.47 -27.17 -0.06
CA TYR A 441 -8.39 -26.85 1.03
C TYR A 441 -8.67 -28.11 1.83
N SER A 442 -8.29 -28.10 3.10
CA SER A 442 -8.42 -29.25 4.00
C SER A 442 -8.81 -28.79 5.42
N GLY A 443 -9.07 -29.73 6.32
CA GLY A 443 -9.40 -29.44 7.72
C GLY A 443 -10.86 -29.06 8.01
N PHE A 444 -11.76 -29.21 7.03
CA PHE A 444 -13.20 -29.03 7.23
C PHE A 444 -13.85 -30.32 7.77
N GLN A 445 -14.91 -30.16 8.57
CA GLN A 445 -15.69 -31.27 9.10
C GLN A 445 -16.89 -31.57 8.20
N THR A 446 -17.14 -32.85 7.94
CA THR A 446 -18.39 -33.32 7.31
C THR A 446 -19.28 -34.00 8.35
N LEU A 447 -20.58 -34.08 8.06
CA LEU A 447 -21.57 -34.77 8.90
C LEU A 447 -21.39 -36.31 8.97
N GLY A 448 -20.31 -36.85 8.38
CA GLY A 448 -20.03 -38.29 8.25
C GLY A 448 -20.63 -38.91 6.97
N GLY A 449 -20.06 -40.03 6.52
CA GLY A 449 -20.50 -40.75 5.31
C GLY A 449 -20.05 -40.13 3.98
N ASN A 450 -20.65 -40.58 2.87
CA ASN A 450 -20.45 -40.05 1.51
C ASN A 450 -21.43 -38.89 1.19
N GLU A 451 -21.78 -38.10 2.20
CA GLU A 451 -22.69 -36.97 2.03
C GLU A 451 -22.05 -35.88 1.13
N PRO A 452 -22.82 -35.24 0.24
CA PRO A 452 -22.28 -34.23 -0.66
C PRO A 452 -21.81 -32.99 0.11
N ILE A 453 -20.55 -32.60 -0.13
CA ILE A 453 -19.96 -31.36 0.38
C ILE A 453 -20.34 -30.22 -0.56
N GLN A 454 -21.02 -29.19 -0.04
CA GLN A 454 -21.24 -27.94 -0.77
C GLN A 454 -20.17 -26.93 -0.40
N VAL A 455 -19.19 -26.74 -1.28
CA VAL A 455 -18.17 -25.70 -1.13
C VAL A 455 -18.69 -24.41 -1.74
N ARG A 456 -18.67 -23.33 -0.96
CA ARG A 456 -18.72 -21.96 -1.46
C ARG A 456 -17.38 -21.32 -1.15
N TYR A 457 -16.72 -20.80 -2.18
CA TYR A 457 -15.50 -20.03 -2.01
C TYR A 457 -15.74 -18.63 -2.58
N GLY A 458 -15.23 -17.62 -1.89
CA GLY A 458 -15.09 -16.27 -2.43
C GLY A 458 -13.65 -16.08 -2.86
N VAL A 459 -13.44 -15.40 -3.98
CA VAL A 459 -12.12 -14.92 -4.40
C VAL A 459 -12.19 -13.40 -4.34
N SER A 460 -11.25 -12.80 -3.62
CA SER A 460 -10.96 -11.38 -3.72
C SER A 460 -9.61 -11.26 -4.41
N SER A 461 -9.55 -10.52 -5.51
CA SER A 461 -8.33 -10.19 -6.21
C SER A 461 -7.87 -8.79 -5.81
N LEU A 462 -6.57 -8.68 -5.56
CA LEU A 462 -5.85 -7.42 -5.63
C LEU A 462 -5.78 -6.93 -7.07
#